data_AF-A0A2S6QZT4-F1
#
_entry.id   AF-A0A2S6QZT4-F1
#
_cell.length_a   1.000
_cell.length_b   1.000
_cell.length_c   1.000
_cell.angle_alpha   90.00
_cell.angle_beta   90.00
_cell.angle_gamma   90.00
#
_symmetry.space_group_name_H-M   'P 1'
#
loop_
_entity.id
_entity.type
_entity.pdbx_description
1 polymer ?
#
loop_
_entity_poly.entity_id
_entity_poly.type
_entity_poly.pdbx_seq_one_letter_code
_entity_poly.pdbx_strand_id
1 'polypeptide(L)'
;NLLYGLKHRPRDDGDDASAETSGNPETPEASETQEASETPETPTTEATKTTEKKKKKGAAGEEDSGSSRRSWLAESARAGNSAHDIYDDWVDYESAGVSASNGVVEAALKSIEIADMAEDVYQYGMRGSLDPAAGAEAAERILKARAAMMARLKEPAYADLVEPFDRATYNLNASLAENLIFGNPVGDAFDIEKLAENSYVLEVLKKADLIDDLLSCGHQLTATMIELFADLPPDHELFQRFSFISADDLPEYQTLATHTDKDKLDELGDEDRTRLLSLPFKLIPARHRLGLIDEAMQAKILEARRIFQEDLPEELQNSVELFDETKYNSAATLQDNILFGKLAYGQAQATEKIGELVSEVVDVQNLRVTVMEVGLNYQAGIAGSRLSATQRQKLAIARAVMKRPDVIILSEATTILESSSQARILNNVLEEFSGKGVVWSLHRASDAERFAHILVMKNGRVVENGDFAEVNMDGSAFKELLENE
;
A
#
# COMPACT_ATOMS: atom_id res chain seq x y z
N ASN A 1 -9.54 5.10 -1.51
CA ASN A 1 -10.93 5.32 -1.02
C ASN A 1 -11.21 6.81 -0.74
N LEU A 2 -10.79 7.72 -1.64
CA LEU A 2 -11.12 9.16 -1.57
C LEU A 2 -12.63 9.41 -1.72
N LEU A 3 -13.30 8.52 -2.44
CA LEU A 3 -14.73 8.60 -2.78
C LEU A 3 -15.67 8.34 -1.60
N TYR A 4 -15.18 7.91 -0.44
CA TYR A 4 -16.05 7.66 0.71
C TYR A 4 -16.87 8.91 1.08
N GLY A 5 -16.31 10.11 0.88
CA GLY A 5 -17.02 11.36 1.10
C GLY A 5 -18.15 11.63 0.11
N LEU A 6 -18.08 11.05 -1.09
CA LEU A 6 -19.04 11.24 -2.18
C LEU A 6 -20.16 10.19 -2.16
N LYS A 7 -20.12 9.22 -1.24
CA LYS A 7 -21.15 8.19 -1.16
C LYS A 7 -22.44 8.77 -0.61
N HIS A 8 -23.43 8.96 -1.45
CA HIS A 8 -24.75 9.47 -1.10
C HIS A 8 -25.84 8.55 -1.64
N ARG A 9 -27.02 8.62 -1.03
CA ARG A 9 -28.21 7.94 -1.56
C ARG A 9 -28.45 8.47 -2.99
N PRO A 10 -28.67 7.61 -4.00
CA PRO A 10 -29.06 8.06 -5.33
C PRO A 10 -30.22 9.06 -5.20
N ARG A 11 -30.12 10.21 -5.86
CA ARG A 11 -31.27 11.11 -5.98
C ARG A 11 -32.29 10.37 -6.85
N ASP A 12 -33.50 10.19 -6.33
CA ASP A 12 -34.62 9.62 -7.07
C ASP A 12 -35.01 10.64 -8.17
N ASP A 13 -34.33 10.58 -9.31
CA ASP A 13 -34.68 11.37 -10.48
C ASP A 13 -35.93 10.74 -11.14
N GLY A 14 -37.10 11.18 -10.66
CA GLY A 14 -38.36 11.09 -11.40
C GLY A 14 -39.32 9.99 -10.96
N ASP A 15 -40.08 10.25 -9.91
CA ASP A 15 -41.39 9.60 -9.66
C ASP A 15 -42.52 10.65 -9.63
N ASP A 16 -42.39 11.68 -10.48
CA ASP A 16 -43.43 12.65 -10.80
C ASP A 16 -43.91 12.42 -12.24
N ALA A 17 -44.29 11.17 -12.53
CA ALA A 17 -44.99 10.79 -13.74
C ALA A 17 -46.30 10.10 -13.36
N SER A 18 -47.35 10.91 -13.31
CA SER A 18 -48.75 10.51 -13.26
C SER A 18 -49.03 9.29 -14.13
N ALA A 19 -49.39 8.18 -13.49
CA ALA A 19 -50.13 7.08 -14.13
C ALA A 19 -51.39 6.83 -13.30
N GLU A 20 -52.45 7.55 -13.65
CA GLU A 20 -53.82 7.11 -13.42
C GLU A 20 -53.97 5.68 -13.94
N THR A 21 -54.24 4.73 -13.06
CA THR A 21 -55.00 3.54 -13.46
C THR A 21 -55.86 3.09 -12.28
N SER A 22 -57.15 3.32 -12.49
CA SER A 22 -58.29 2.84 -11.72
C SER A 22 -58.18 1.38 -11.30
N GLY A 23 -58.53 1.09 -10.04
CA GLY A 23 -58.77 -0.27 -9.59
C GLY A 23 -58.88 -0.39 -8.08
N ASN A 24 -59.99 0.07 -7.51
CA ASN A 24 -60.43 -0.36 -6.17
C ASN A 24 -60.65 -1.89 -6.22
N PRO A 25 -60.32 -2.64 -5.15
CA PRO A 25 -61.38 -2.96 -4.20
C PRO A 25 -60.95 -3.02 -2.73
N GLU A 26 -61.80 -2.38 -1.92
CA GLU A 26 -62.38 -2.89 -0.66
C GLU A 26 -61.45 -3.52 0.38
N THR A 27 -61.16 -2.72 1.40
CA THR A 27 -61.01 -3.15 2.79
C THR A 27 -62.23 -3.94 3.28
N PRO A 28 -62.02 -4.89 4.22
CA PRO A 28 -62.92 -5.00 5.35
C PRO A 28 -62.18 -4.80 6.67
N GLU A 29 -62.72 -3.89 7.48
CA GLU A 29 -62.42 -3.76 8.91
C GLU A 29 -63.16 -4.84 9.73
N ALA A 30 -62.45 -5.30 10.75
CA ALA A 30 -62.89 -5.63 12.11
C ALA A 30 -63.86 -6.79 12.40
N SER A 31 -63.39 -7.73 13.23
CA SER A 31 -64.10 -8.08 14.47
C SER A 31 -63.16 -8.75 15.48
N GLU A 32 -63.08 -8.17 16.69
CA GLU A 32 -62.56 -8.77 17.92
C GLU A 32 -63.40 -9.98 18.35
N THR A 33 -62.79 -11.04 18.92
CA THR A 33 -63.00 -11.49 20.33
C THR A 33 -62.35 -12.86 20.65
N GLN A 34 -61.74 -12.88 21.85
CA GLN A 34 -61.69 -13.93 22.89
C GLN A 34 -60.85 -15.24 22.78
N GLU A 35 -59.99 -15.37 23.81
CA GLU A 35 -59.69 -16.55 24.67
C GLU A 35 -59.11 -17.83 24.01
N ALA A 36 -58.28 -18.66 24.63
CA ALA A 36 -57.36 -18.68 25.78
C ALA A 36 -56.63 -20.04 25.68
N SER A 37 -55.41 -20.12 26.25
CA SER A 37 -54.71 -21.33 26.75
C SER A 37 -54.46 -22.54 25.83
N GLU A 38 -53.20 -22.87 25.57
CA GLU A 38 -52.44 -23.94 26.26
C GLU A 38 -51.05 -24.15 25.60
N THR A 39 -50.03 -24.26 26.46
CA THR A 39 -48.61 -24.59 26.21
C THR A 39 -48.39 -26.12 26.04
N PRO A 40 -47.15 -26.65 26.05
CA PRO A 40 -46.16 -26.67 24.97
C PRO A 40 -45.62 -28.11 24.70
N GLU A 41 -45.22 -28.48 23.48
CA GLU A 41 -44.38 -29.69 23.31
C GLU A 41 -43.27 -29.50 22.28
N THR A 42 -42.05 -29.35 22.79
CA THR A 42 -40.81 -29.84 22.16
C THR A 42 -40.61 -31.29 22.63
N PRO A 43 -39.94 -32.19 21.86
CA PRO A 43 -38.48 -32.14 21.90
C PRO A 43 -37.74 -32.62 20.63
N THR A 44 -36.56 -31.99 20.44
CA THR A 44 -35.27 -32.56 20.01
C THR A 44 -35.20 -33.55 18.84
N THR A 45 -34.39 -33.20 17.83
CA THR A 45 -33.18 -33.98 17.53
C THR A 45 -32.17 -33.16 16.73
N GLU A 46 -30.94 -33.11 17.24
CA GLU A 46 -29.73 -32.59 16.58
C GLU A 46 -29.36 -33.43 15.35
N ALA A 47 -28.89 -32.77 14.29
CA ALA A 47 -27.91 -33.36 13.38
C ALA A 47 -27.05 -32.25 12.78
N THR A 48 -25.86 -32.14 13.38
CA THR A 48 -24.63 -31.53 12.88
C THR A 48 -24.42 -31.68 11.37
N LYS A 49 -24.16 -30.55 10.68
CA LYS A 49 -23.34 -30.53 9.47
C LYS A 49 -22.55 -29.23 9.37
N THR A 50 -21.24 -29.44 9.42
CA THR A 50 -20.10 -28.56 9.21
C THR A 50 -20.26 -27.71 7.94
N THR A 51 -20.26 -26.38 8.07
CA THR A 51 -20.19 -25.45 6.93
C THR A 51 -18.74 -25.12 6.59
N GLU A 52 -18.22 -25.74 5.54
CA GLU A 52 -17.08 -25.20 4.77
C GLU A 52 -17.56 -23.96 3.99
N LYS A 53 -17.07 -22.76 4.36
CA LYS A 53 -17.26 -21.54 3.58
C LYS A 53 -16.20 -21.48 2.47
N LYS A 54 -16.54 -21.96 1.27
CA LYS A 54 -15.84 -21.59 0.04
C LYS A 54 -16.23 -20.17 -0.37
N LYS A 55 -15.27 -19.24 -0.25
CA LYS A 55 -15.28 -17.92 -0.89
C LYS A 55 -15.16 -18.14 -2.41
N LYS A 56 -16.25 -17.95 -3.16
CA LYS A 56 -16.21 -17.88 -4.64
C LYS A 56 -16.40 -16.43 -5.05
N LYS A 57 -15.32 -15.81 -5.54
CA LYS A 57 -15.35 -14.51 -6.22
C LYS A 57 -15.86 -14.69 -7.66
N GLY A 58 -16.44 -13.62 -8.18
CA GLY A 58 -17.32 -13.54 -9.34
C GLY A 58 -16.81 -14.14 -10.66
N ALA A 59 -17.76 -14.71 -11.39
CA ALA A 59 -17.89 -14.77 -12.85
C ALA A 59 -18.78 -15.97 -13.24
N ALA A 60 -20.07 -15.92 -12.88
CA ALA A 60 -21.13 -16.78 -13.44
C ALA A 60 -22.50 -16.29 -12.96
N GLY A 61 -23.38 -15.86 -13.87
CA GLY A 61 -24.82 -15.78 -13.60
C GLY A 61 -25.50 -14.46 -13.95
N GLU A 62 -25.61 -14.13 -15.24
CA GLU A 62 -26.53 -13.07 -15.70
C GLU A 62 -28.02 -13.51 -15.66
N GLU A 63 -28.33 -14.79 -15.43
CA GLU A 63 -29.72 -15.29 -15.38
C GLU A 63 -30.29 -15.46 -13.95
N ASP A 64 -29.45 -15.48 -12.89
CA ASP A 64 -29.87 -15.78 -11.50
C ASP A 64 -29.96 -14.53 -10.58
N SER A 65 -29.56 -13.35 -11.09
CA SER A 65 -29.52 -12.10 -10.32
C SER A 65 -30.91 -11.49 -10.10
N GLY A 66 -31.83 -11.62 -11.06
CA GLY A 66 -33.15 -10.98 -11.03
C GLY A 66 -34.15 -11.63 -10.06
N SER A 67 -34.04 -12.95 -9.82
CA SER A 67 -34.85 -13.66 -8.82
C SER A 67 -34.38 -13.35 -7.40
N SER A 68 -33.06 -13.43 -7.19
CA SER A 68 -32.40 -13.12 -5.93
C SER A 68 -32.60 -11.68 -5.49
N ARG A 69 -32.52 -10.71 -6.43
CA ARG A 69 -32.79 -9.28 -6.16
C ARG A 69 -34.23 -9.03 -5.75
N ARG A 70 -35.21 -9.66 -6.42
CA ARG A 70 -36.64 -9.53 -6.05
C ARG A 70 -36.94 -10.10 -4.67
N SER A 71 -36.34 -11.24 -4.33
CA SER A 71 -36.48 -11.83 -2.99
C SER A 71 -35.83 -10.94 -1.92
N TRP A 72 -34.66 -10.37 -2.21
CA TRP A 72 -33.98 -9.44 -1.30
C TRP A 72 -34.79 -8.14 -1.10
N LEU A 73 -35.34 -7.55 -2.16
CA LEU A 73 -36.21 -6.37 -2.07
C LEU A 73 -37.48 -6.65 -1.25
N ALA A 74 -38.11 -7.80 -1.46
CA ALA A 74 -39.31 -8.19 -0.70
C ALA A 74 -39.01 -8.42 0.79
N GLU A 75 -37.86 -9.02 1.11
CA GLU A 75 -37.40 -9.21 2.49
C GLU A 75 -37.03 -7.87 3.15
N SER A 76 -36.29 -7.02 2.44
CA SER A 76 -35.96 -5.67 2.91
C SER A 76 -37.22 -4.86 3.22
N ALA A 77 -38.22 -4.90 2.34
CA ALA A 77 -39.50 -4.22 2.57
C ALA A 77 -40.24 -4.77 3.80
N ARG A 78 -40.26 -6.09 4.01
CA ARG A 78 -40.91 -6.73 5.16
C ARG A 78 -40.20 -6.43 6.48
N ALA A 79 -38.88 -6.34 6.47
CA ALA A 79 -38.06 -6.05 7.63
C ALA A 79 -37.97 -4.54 7.95
N GLY A 80 -38.52 -3.67 7.09
CA GLY A 80 -38.38 -2.20 7.22
C GLY A 80 -36.98 -1.68 6.87
N ASN A 81 -36.19 -2.47 6.13
CA ASN A 81 -34.86 -2.10 5.66
C ASN A 81 -34.94 -1.32 4.33
N SER A 82 -33.85 -0.62 4.00
CA SER A 82 -33.70 0.09 2.72
C SER A 82 -33.85 -0.84 1.52
N ALA A 83 -34.63 -0.42 0.51
CA ALA A 83 -34.76 -1.11 -0.77
C ALA A 83 -33.64 -0.76 -1.77
N HIS A 84 -32.76 0.19 -1.45
CA HIS A 84 -31.65 0.59 -2.31
C HIS A 84 -30.61 -0.52 -2.44
N ASP A 85 -30.22 -0.83 -3.66
CA ASP A 85 -29.24 -1.89 -3.91
C ASP A 85 -27.86 -1.52 -3.38
N ILE A 86 -27.34 -2.38 -2.51
CA ILE A 86 -26.01 -2.24 -1.94
C ILE A 86 -24.89 -2.39 -2.98
N TYR A 87 -25.20 -2.92 -4.17
CA TYR A 87 -24.28 -3.06 -5.30
C TYR A 87 -24.39 -1.95 -6.34
N ASP A 88 -25.36 -1.03 -6.22
CA ASP A 88 -25.47 0.13 -7.10
C ASP A 88 -24.28 1.09 -6.93
N ASP A 89 -24.12 2.02 -7.86
CA ASP A 89 -23.13 3.09 -7.75
C ASP A 89 -23.64 4.22 -6.84
N TRP A 90 -23.11 4.27 -5.62
CA TRP A 90 -23.48 5.27 -4.62
C TRP A 90 -22.66 6.56 -4.74
N VAL A 91 -21.76 6.69 -5.71
CA VAL A 91 -20.87 7.85 -5.83
C VAL A 91 -21.60 9.04 -6.46
N ASP A 92 -21.66 10.15 -5.73
CA ASP A 92 -22.15 11.44 -6.20
C ASP A 92 -21.08 12.15 -7.04
N TYR A 93 -21.04 11.80 -8.32
CA TYR A 93 -20.13 12.38 -9.31
C TYR A 93 -20.33 13.88 -9.51
N GLU A 94 -21.59 14.34 -9.48
CA GLU A 94 -21.97 15.74 -9.69
C GLU A 94 -21.37 16.63 -8.60
N SER A 95 -21.41 16.19 -7.34
CA SER A 95 -20.79 16.92 -6.23
C SER A 95 -19.25 17.04 -6.35
N ALA A 96 -18.61 16.06 -7.01
CA ALA A 96 -17.20 16.13 -7.36
C ALA A 96 -16.94 16.96 -8.63
N GLY A 97 -17.98 17.47 -9.29
CA GLY A 97 -17.91 18.27 -10.51
C GLY A 97 -17.58 17.45 -11.76
N VAL A 98 -17.89 16.15 -11.75
CA VAL A 98 -17.62 15.24 -12.86
C VAL A 98 -18.92 14.57 -13.29
N SER A 99 -19.07 14.31 -14.58
CA SER A 99 -20.31 13.76 -15.15
C SER A 99 -20.36 12.22 -15.14
N ALA A 100 -19.22 11.56 -14.92
CA ALA A 100 -19.11 10.10 -14.91
C ALA A 100 -17.86 9.63 -14.16
N SER A 101 -17.75 8.32 -13.98
CA SER A 101 -16.66 7.64 -13.27
C SER A 101 -15.27 7.92 -13.82
N ASN A 102 -15.16 8.25 -15.11
CA ASN A 102 -13.89 8.58 -15.77
C ASN A 102 -13.26 9.88 -15.27
N GLY A 103 -14.04 10.87 -14.84
CA GLY A 103 -13.53 12.14 -14.33
C GLY A 103 -13.08 12.09 -12.86
N VAL A 104 -13.46 11.04 -12.13
CA VAL A 104 -13.20 10.96 -10.69
C VAL A 104 -11.73 10.86 -10.33
N VAL A 105 -10.95 10.19 -11.16
CA VAL A 105 -9.50 10.10 -10.96
C VAL A 105 -8.88 11.50 -11.07
N GLU A 106 -9.25 12.28 -12.08
CA GLU A 106 -8.76 13.65 -12.25
C GLU A 106 -9.14 14.54 -11.05
N ALA A 107 -10.40 14.47 -10.61
CA ALA A 107 -10.87 15.20 -9.42
C ALA A 107 -10.11 14.77 -8.14
N ALA A 108 -9.81 13.47 -8.00
CA ALA A 108 -9.04 12.93 -6.89
C ALA A 108 -7.59 13.43 -6.91
N LEU A 109 -6.94 13.40 -8.07
CA LEU A 109 -5.56 13.90 -8.25
C LEU A 109 -5.47 15.39 -7.92
N LYS A 110 -6.39 16.20 -8.45
CA LYS A 110 -6.49 17.63 -8.13
C LYS A 110 -6.66 17.87 -6.63
N SER A 111 -7.53 17.10 -5.98
CA SER A 111 -7.79 17.25 -4.53
C SER A 111 -6.58 16.87 -3.67
N ILE A 112 -5.81 15.87 -4.10
CA ILE A 112 -4.56 15.44 -3.46
C ILE A 112 -3.47 16.50 -3.62
N GLU A 113 -3.38 17.15 -4.79
CA GLU A 113 -2.46 18.24 -5.05
C GLU A 113 -2.77 19.46 -4.16
N ILE A 114 -4.04 19.84 -4.07
CA ILE A 114 -4.49 20.92 -3.17
C ILE A 114 -4.11 20.62 -1.71
N ALA A 115 -4.23 19.36 -1.29
CA ALA A 115 -3.88 18.91 0.06
C ALA A 115 -2.39 18.62 0.28
N ASP A 116 -1.51 18.97 -0.67
CA ASP A 116 -0.05 18.74 -0.60
C ASP A 116 0.32 17.26 -0.37
N MET A 117 -0.48 16.33 -0.90
CA MET A 117 -0.32 14.87 -0.75
C MET A 117 0.17 14.20 -2.04
N ALA A 118 0.45 14.97 -3.10
CA ALA A 118 0.83 14.43 -4.40
C ALA A 118 2.09 13.54 -4.32
N GLU A 119 3.12 13.99 -3.61
CA GLU A 119 4.35 13.21 -3.44
C GLU A 119 4.12 11.92 -2.64
N ASP A 120 3.29 11.97 -1.58
CA ASP A 120 2.92 10.78 -0.81
C ASP A 120 2.26 9.72 -1.72
N VAL A 121 1.32 10.14 -2.58
CA VAL A 121 0.62 9.26 -3.52
C VAL A 121 1.55 8.75 -4.62
N TYR A 122 2.45 9.59 -5.12
CA TYR A 122 3.47 9.19 -6.08
C TYR A 122 4.35 8.07 -5.53
N GLN A 123 4.84 8.21 -4.29
CA GLN A 123 5.65 7.19 -3.63
C GLN A 123 4.90 5.87 -3.41
N TYR A 124 3.60 5.93 -3.09
CA TYR A 124 2.76 4.73 -3.05
C TYR A 124 2.62 4.07 -4.42
N GLY A 125 2.48 4.88 -5.48
CA GLY A 125 2.42 4.43 -6.86
C GLY A 125 3.69 3.70 -7.29
N MET A 126 4.85 4.30 -7.00
CA MET A 126 6.16 3.72 -7.31
C MET A 126 6.36 2.35 -6.63
N ARG A 127 5.80 2.17 -5.42
CA ARG A 127 5.82 0.91 -4.67
C ARG A 127 4.68 -0.06 -5.02
N GLY A 128 3.73 0.38 -5.84
CA GLY A 128 2.65 -0.45 -6.35
C GLY A 128 3.09 -1.26 -7.57
N SER A 129 2.22 -2.16 -8.01
CA SER A 129 2.37 -2.89 -9.27
C SER A 129 1.16 -2.61 -10.18
N LEU A 130 1.34 -2.84 -11.47
CA LEU A 130 0.30 -2.71 -12.48
C LEU A 130 -0.08 -4.10 -12.99
N ASP A 131 -1.38 -4.36 -13.12
CA ASP A 131 -1.85 -5.52 -13.88
C ASP A 131 -1.63 -5.27 -15.39
N PRO A 132 -0.76 -6.04 -16.07
CA PRO A 132 -0.46 -5.83 -17.48
C PRO A 132 -1.70 -5.97 -18.38
N ALA A 133 -2.69 -6.77 -17.98
CA ALA A 133 -3.92 -6.96 -18.73
C ALA A 133 -4.81 -5.70 -18.71
N ALA A 134 -4.77 -4.94 -17.61
CA ALA A 134 -5.53 -3.70 -17.46
C ALA A 134 -4.80 -2.48 -18.04
N GLY A 135 -3.49 -2.56 -18.29
CA GLY A 135 -2.64 -1.41 -18.62
C GLY A 135 -1.51 -1.71 -19.60
N ALA A 136 -1.79 -2.39 -20.71
CA ALA A 136 -0.76 -2.78 -21.69
C ALA A 136 0.07 -1.60 -22.22
N GLU A 137 -0.56 -0.45 -22.51
CA GLU A 137 0.16 0.75 -22.96
C GLU A 137 1.08 1.32 -21.87
N ALA A 138 0.60 1.34 -20.63
CA ALA A 138 1.40 1.77 -19.49
C ALA A 138 2.59 0.84 -19.25
N ALA A 139 2.40 -0.48 -19.35
CA ALA A 139 3.48 -1.46 -19.26
C ALA A 139 4.54 -1.25 -20.35
N GLU A 140 4.14 -0.98 -21.60
CA GLU A 140 5.07 -0.67 -22.68
C GLU A 140 5.87 0.63 -22.40
N ARG A 141 5.20 1.67 -21.91
CA ARG A 141 5.86 2.92 -21.51
C ARG A 141 6.83 2.70 -20.34
N ILE A 142 6.50 1.84 -19.38
CA ILE A 142 7.40 1.46 -18.29
C ILE A 142 8.65 0.73 -18.83
N LEU A 143 8.51 -0.10 -19.86
CA LEU A 143 9.66 -0.73 -20.50
C LEU A 143 10.52 0.29 -21.28
N LYS A 144 9.91 1.30 -21.90
CA LYS A 144 10.65 2.43 -22.49
C LYS A 144 11.37 3.25 -21.41
N ALA A 145 10.74 3.47 -20.26
CA ALA A 145 11.36 4.08 -19.08
C ALA A 145 12.56 3.26 -18.61
N ARG A 146 12.43 1.93 -18.50
CA ARG A 146 13.54 1.03 -18.15
C ARG A 146 14.71 1.19 -19.11
N ALA A 147 14.47 1.14 -20.42
CA ALA A 147 15.52 1.31 -21.42
C ALA A 147 16.23 2.67 -21.30
N ALA A 148 15.47 3.75 -21.06
CA ALA A 148 16.03 5.08 -20.81
C ALA A 148 16.85 5.12 -19.51
N MET A 149 16.34 4.51 -18.43
CA MET A 149 17.02 4.39 -17.14
C MET A 149 18.36 3.66 -17.29
N MET A 150 18.37 2.50 -17.94
CA MET A 150 19.58 1.72 -18.20
C MET A 150 20.62 2.48 -19.04
N ALA A 151 20.19 3.35 -19.96
CA ALA A 151 21.10 4.22 -20.70
C ALA A 151 21.75 5.27 -19.79
N ARG A 152 20.97 5.89 -18.90
CA ARG A 152 21.44 6.90 -17.93
C ARG A 152 22.37 6.30 -16.88
N LEU A 153 22.10 5.07 -16.43
CA LEU A 153 22.94 4.35 -15.48
C LEU A 153 24.36 4.05 -16.01
N LYS A 154 24.61 4.12 -17.32
CA LYS A 154 25.95 3.99 -17.90
C LYS A 154 26.80 5.26 -17.76
N GLU A 155 26.18 6.39 -17.40
CA GLU A 155 26.92 7.64 -17.21
C GLU A 155 27.78 7.56 -15.94
N PRO A 156 29.00 8.15 -15.93
CA PRO A 156 29.90 8.08 -14.77
C PRO A 156 29.30 8.60 -13.45
N ALA A 157 28.29 9.48 -13.52
CA ALA A 157 27.61 10.01 -12.34
C ALA A 157 26.73 8.98 -11.62
N TYR A 158 26.29 7.92 -12.31
CA TYR A 158 25.32 6.94 -11.81
C TYR A 158 25.83 5.49 -11.83
N ALA A 159 26.91 5.20 -12.55
CA ALA A 159 27.43 3.84 -12.78
C ALA A 159 27.67 3.02 -11.50
N ASP A 160 28.08 3.68 -10.41
CA ASP A 160 28.37 3.01 -9.13
C ASP A 160 27.18 3.01 -8.16
N LEU A 161 26.03 3.59 -8.54
CA LEU A 161 24.87 3.75 -7.66
C LEU A 161 23.88 2.60 -7.76
N VAL A 162 23.88 1.87 -8.88
CA VAL A 162 22.95 0.77 -9.15
C VAL A 162 23.73 -0.38 -9.79
N GLU A 163 23.60 -1.56 -9.22
CA GLU A 163 24.05 -2.80 -9.83
C GLU A 163 22.88 -3.39 -10.65
N PRO A 164 22.95 -3.34 -12.00
CA PRO A 164 21.86 -3.83 -12.84
C PRO A 164 21.69 -5.34 -12.70
N PHE A 165 20.49 -5.83 -12.96
CA PHE A 165 20.27 -7.27 -13.06
C PHE A 165 20.85 -7.82 -14.36
N ASP A 166 21.77 -8.77 -14.23
CA ASP A 166 22.32 -9.54 -15.35
C ASP A 166 22.28 -11.02 -14.98
N ARG A 167 21.74 -11.83 -15.89
CA ARG A 167 21.55 -13.27 -15.70
C ARG A 167 22.88 -14.01 -15.52
N ALA A 168 23.96 -13.51 -16.12
CA ALA A 168 25.27 -14.15 -16.11
C ALA A 168 26.14 -13.79 -14.90
N THR A 169 25.75 -12.78 -14.11
CA THR A 169 26.57 -12.28 -13.00
C THR A 169 25.85 -12.38 -11.66
N TYR A 170 26.64 -12.49 -10.60
CA TYR A 170 26.15 -12.45 -9.23
C TYR A 170 26.02 -10.99 -8.80
N ASN A 171 24.84 -10.58 -8.32
CA ASN A 171 24.60 -9.21 -7.85
C ASN A 171 24.92 -9.12 -6.36
N LEU A 172 25.95 -8.35 -6.00
CA LEU A 172 26.43 -8.24 -4.61
C LEU A 172 25.48 -7.44 -3.72
N ASN A 173 24.60 -6.63 -4.31
CA ASN A 173 23.59 -5.84 -3.63
C ASN A 173 22.23 -6.55 -3.52
N ALA A 174 22.07 -7.74 -4.11
CA ALA A 174 20.91 -8.61 -3.95
C ALA A 174 21.19 -9.70 -2.90
N SER A 175 20.11 -10.23 -2.30
CA SER A 175 20.21 -11.39 -1.41
C SER A 175 20.61 -12.65 -2.17
N LEU A 176 21.09 -13.67 -1.46
CA LEU A 176 21.34 -14.98 -2.08
C LEU A 176 20.06 -15.57 -2.67
N ALA A 177 18.92 -15.44 -1.98
CA ALA A 177 17.61 -15.88 -2.49
C ALA A 177 17.27 -15.23 -3.85
N GLU A 178 17.43 -13.91 -3.95
CA GLU A 178 17.20 -13.18 -5.20
C GLU A 178 18.20 -13.56 -6.29
N ASN A 179 19.46 -13.83 -5.92
CA ASN A 179 20.46 -14.33 -6.86
C ASN A 179 20.16 -15.76 -7.32
N LEU A 180 19.56 -16.60 -6.49
CA LEU A 180 19.19 -17.97 -6.86
C LEU A 180 17.96 -18.00 -7.76
N ILE A 181 16.88 -17.34 -7.35
CA ILE A 181 15.60 -17.33 -8.07
C ILE A 181 15.70 -16.47 -9.34
N PHE A 182 16.34 -15.30 -9.23
CA PHE A 182 16.45 -14.29 -10.29
C PHE A 182 15.08 -13.93 -10.90
N GLY A 183 14.14 -13.62 -10.01
CA GLY A 183 12.75 -13.32 -10.31
C GLY A 183 12.00 -12.91 -9.05
N ASN A 184 10.75 -12.47 -9.22
CA ASN A 184 9.86 -12.17 -8.10
C ASN A 184 8.92 -13.35 -7.84
N PRO A 185 8.89 -13.90 -6.61
CA PRO A 185 7.89 -14.88 -6.22
C PRO A 185 6.45 -14.37 -6.40
N VAL A 186 5.56 -15.27 -6.80
CA VAL A 186 4.12 -15.05 -6.91
C VAL A 186 3.40 -16.06 -6.02
N GLY A 187 2.63 -15.55 -5.05
CA GLY A 187 2.05 -16.38 -3.99
C GLY A 187 3.10 -16.92 -3.02
N ASP A 188 2.83 -18.06 -2.41
CA ASP A 188 3.59 -18.55 -1.24
C ASP A 188 4.62 -19.64 -1.58
N ALA A 189 4.68 -20.12 -2.82
CA ALA A 189 5.50 -21.30 -3.16
C ALA A 189 7.01 -21.04 -3.03
N PHE A 190 7.46 -19.82 -3.33
CA PHE A 190 8.85 -19.38 -3.19
C PHE A 190 8.99 -18.27 -2.14
N ASP A 191 8.26 -18.40 -1.03
CA ASP A 191 8.45 -17.54 0.14
C ASP A 191 9.89 -17.63 0.65
N ILE A 192 10.58 -16.48 0.68
CA ILE A 192 12.00 -16.36 1.05
C ILE A 192 12.26 -16.95 2.44
N GLU A 193 11.31 -16.81 3.37
CA GLU A 193 11.43 -17.33 4.74
C GLU A 193 11.37 -18.86 4.79
N LYS A 194 10.84 -19.51 3.74
CA LYS A 194 10.61 -20.96 3.66
C LYS A 194 11.32 -21.63 2.49
N LEU A 195 12.23 -20.94 1.82
CA LEU A 195 12.97 -21.51 0.68
C LEU A 195 13.76 -22.77 1.07
N ALA A 196 14.27 -22.84 2.30
CA ALA A 196 14.99 -24.00 2.82
C ALA A 196 14.08 -25.24 3.02
N GLU A 197 12.77 -25.06 3.09
CA GLU A 197 11.78 -26.16 3.21
C GLU A 197 11.26 -26.61 1.84
N ASN A 198 11.45 -25.79 0.79
CA ASN A 198 10.89 -26.06 -0.53
C ASN A 198 11.66 -27.21 -1.21
N SER A 199 10.94 -28.30 -1.51
CA SER A 199 11.54 -29.50 -2.09
C SER A 199 12.24 -29.26 -3.44
N TYR A 200 11.68 -28.40 -4.29
CA TYR A 200 12.28 -28.07 -5.58
C TYR A 200 13.59 -27.26 -5.39
N VAL A 201 13.59 -26.28 -4.49
CA VAL A 201 14.79 -25.50 -4.16
C VAL A 201 15.89 -26.40 -3.61
N LEU A 202 15.55 -27.32 -2.71
CA LEU A 202 16.51 -28.30 -2.18
C LEU A 202 17.09 -29.21 -3.27
N GLU A 203 16.29 -29.64 -4.24
CA GLU A 203 16.79 -30.41 -5.39
C GLU A 203 17.74 -29.58 -6.27
N VAL A 204 17.42 -28.31 -6.53
CA VAL A 204 18.28 -27.38 -7.28
C VAL A 204 19.63 -27.22 -6.57
N LEU A 205 19.61 -26.94 -5.27
CA LEU A 205 20.82 -26.79 -4.46
C LEU A 205 21.66 -28.07 -4.43
N LYS A 206 21.02 -29.23 -4.37
CA LYS A 206 21.71 -30.53 -4.42
C LYS A 206 22.37 -30.77 -5.77
N LYS A 207 21.69 -30.45 -6.89
CA LYS A 207 22.27 -30.57 -8.24
C LYS A 207 23.44 -29.62 -8.47
N ALA A 208 23.41 -28.45 -7.82
CA ALA A 208 24.49 -27.46 -7.87
C ALA A 208 25.60 -27.68 -6.82
N ASP A 209 25.54 -28.74 -6.01
CA ASP A 209 26.51 -29.03 -4.95
C ASP A 209 26.65 -27.88 -3.93
N LEU A 210 25.54 -27.26 -3.54
CA LEU A 210 25.51 -26.08 -2.65
C LEU A 210 25.10 -26.35 -1.20
N ILE A 211 24.51 -27.52 -0.91
CA ILE A 211 23.91 -27.76 0.40
C ILE A 211 24.94 -27.64 1.52
N ASP A 212 26.10 -28.28 1.38
CA ASP A 212 27.13 -28.29 2.43
C ASP A 212 27.81 -26.92 2.57
N ASP A 213 28.01 -26.21 1.45
CA ASP A 213 28.51 -24.84 1.41
C ASP A 213 27.57 -23.89 2.17
N LEU A 214 26.26 -24.00 1.93
CA LEU A 214 25.26 -23.17 2.61
C LEU A 214 25.08 -23.55 4.08
N LEU A 215 25.18 -24.84 4.44
CA LEU A 215 25.16 -25.25 5.85
C LEU A 215 26.39 -24.72 6.60
N SER A 216 27.57 -24.79 6.00
CA SER A 216 28.79 -24.20 6.58
C SER A 216 28.66 -22.69 6.72
N CYS A 217 28.11 -22.02 5.70
CA CYS A 217 27.81 -20.60 5.72
C CYS A 217 26.81 -20.25 6.83
N GLY A 218 25.71 -21.00 6.97
CA GLY A 218 24.69 -20.82 8.00
C GLY A 218 25.24 -21.00 9.42
N HIS A 219 26.10 -22.00 9.63
CA HIS A 219 26.78 -22.21 10.90
C HIS A 219 27.71 -21.04 11.25
N GLN A 220 28.52 -20.58 10.29
CA GLN A 220 29.40 -19.42 10.48
C GLN A 220 28.60 -18.13 10.72
N LEU A 221 27.52 -17.91 9.97
CA LEU A 221 26.59 -16.79 10.18
C LEU A 221 26.05 -16.79 11.61
N THR A 222 25.59 -17.94 12.09
CA THR A 222 25.05 -18.09 13.43
C THR A 222 26.10 -17.71 14.48
N ALA A 223 27.31 -18.26 14.37
CA ALA A 223 28.41 -17.96 15.29
C ALA A 223 28.78 -16.46 15.28
N THR A 224 28.94 -15.88 14.09
CA THR A 224 29.27 -14.46 13.94
C THR A 224 28.17 -13.54 14.47
N MET A 225 26.89 -13.87 14.28
CA MET A 225 25.79 -13.06 14.82
C MET A 225 25.74 -13.12 16.35
N ILE A 226 25.90 -14.30 16.94
CA ILE A 226 25.94 -14.44 18.40
C ILE A 226 27.10 -13.63 18.98
N GLU A 227 28.28 -13.69 18.37
CA GLU A 227 29.45 -12.91 18.80
C GLU A 227 29.22 -11.40 18.67
N LEU A 228 28.70 -10.92 17.53
CA LEU A 228 28.48 -9.49 17.28
C LEU A 228 27.41 -8.88 18.19
N PHE A 229 26.42 -9.65 18.61
CA PHE A 229 25.27 -9.17 19.37
C PHE A 229 25.23 -9.66 20.83
N ALA A 230 26.26 -10.36 21.32
CA ALA A 230 26.31 -10.93 22.67
C ALA A 230 26.00 -9.90 23.77
N ASP A 231 26.49 -8.67 23.62
CA ASP A 231 26.36 -7.60 24.61
C ASP A 231 25.27 -6.58 24.28
N LEU A 232 24.47 -6.80 23.23
CA LEU A 232 23.45 -5.86 22.78
C LEU A 232 22.05 -6.30 23.24
N PRO A 233 21.26 -5.36 23.80
CA PRO A 233 19.83 -5.60 24.06
C PRO A 233 19.08 -5.98 22.77
N PRO A 234 18.04 -6.84 22.83
CA PRO A 234 17.28 -7.26 21.65
C PRO A 234 16.57 -6.10 20.92
N ASP A 235 16.29 -5.00 21.61
CA ASP A 235 15.68 -3.78 21.07
C ASP A 235 16.70 -2.77 20.50
N HIS A 236 17.99 -3.10 20.50
CA HIS A 236 19.05 -2.18 20.05
C HIS A 236 18.98 -1.92 18.53
N GLU A 237 19.23 -0.67 18.11
CA GLU A 237 19.11 -0.22 16.70
C GLU A 237 20.04 -0.98 15.75
N LEU A 238 21.25 -1.34 16.20
CA LEU A 238 22.18 -2.17 15.41
C LEU A 238 21.63 -3.58 15.15
N PHE A 239 20.90 -4.15 16.12
CA PHE A 239 20.28 -5.46 15.96
C PHE A 239 19.21 -5.39 14.88
N GLN A 240 18.32 -4.39 14.94
CA GLN A 240 17.26 -4.19 13.94
C GLN A 240 17.80 -3.90 12.54
N ARG A 241 18.98 -3.27 12.42
CA ARG A 241 19.57 -2.90 11.12
C ARG A 241 20.38 -4.00 10.46
N PHE A 242 21.05 -4.86 11.24
CA PHE A 242 22.06 -5.78 10.72
C PHE A 242 21.80 -7.25 11.06
N SER A 243 20.92 -7.56 12.02
CA SER A 243 20.51 -8.93 12.29
C SER A 243 19.45 -9.39 11.29
N PHE A 244 19.67 -10.57 10.73
CA PHE A 244 18.69 -11.33 9.95
C PHE A 244 18.04 -12.47 10.78
N ILE A 245 18.40 -12.55 12.07
CA ILE A 245 17.77 -13.38 13.10
C ILE A 245 16.91 -12.45 13.96
N SER A 246 15.63 -12.79 14.16
CA SER A 246 14.77 -11.97 15.03
C SER A 246 15.23 -12.07 16.49
N ALA A 247 14.89 -11.06 17.29
CA ALA A 247 15.18 -11.08 18.73
C ALA A 247 14.58 -12.32 19.42
N ASP A 248 13.41 -12.76 18.93
CA ASP A 248 12.66 -13.89 19.46
C ASP A 248 13.30 -15.23 19.09
N ASP A 249 13.94 -15.33 17.92
CA ASP A 249 14.57 -16.57 17.45
C ASP A 249 16.01 -16.74 17.97
N LEU A 250 16.63 -15.66 18.46
CA LEU A 250 18.05 -15.65 18.88
C LEU A 250 18.40 -16.75 19.91
N PRO A 251 17.58 -17.03 20.95
CA PRO A 251 17.89 -18.09 21.91
C PRO A 251 17.96 -19.49 21.26
N GLU A 252 17.15 -19.74 20.23
CA GLU A 252 17.16 -21.01 19.51
C GLU A 252 18.46 -21.16 18.70
N TYR A 253 18.88 -20.09 18.03
CA TYR A 253 20.16 -20.06 17.31
C TYR A 253 21.38 -20.16 18.24
N GLN A 254 21.32 -19.62 19.45
CA GLN A 254 22.36 -19.83 20.48
C GLN A 254 22.46 -21.30 20.91
N THR A 255 21.31 -21.95 21.09
CA THR A 255 21.27 -23.39 21.40
C THR A 255 21.85 -24.20 20.23
N LEU A 256 21.47 -23.85 19.00
CA LEU A 256 21.99 -24.49 17.79
C LEU A 256 23.52 -24.33 17.66
N ALA A 257 24.05 -23.13 17.88
CA ALA A 257 25.49 -22.87 17.79
C ALA A 257 26.32 -23.63 18.84
N THR A 258 25.77 -23.85 20.04
CA THR A 258 26.47 -24.57 21.12
C THR A 258 26.48 -26.09 20.90
N HIS A 259 25.50 -26.64 20.19
CA HIS A 259 25.34 -28.08 19.96
C HIS A 259 25.82 -28.55 18.58
N THR A 260 26.16 -27.62 17.69
CA THR A 260 26.60 -27.93 16.33
C THR A 260 28.11 -27.85 16.20
N ASP A 261 28.75 -28.97 15.86
CA ASP A 261 30.15 -29.01 15.45
C ASP A 261 30.25 -28.76 13.94
N LYS A 262 31.16 -27.87 13.52
CA LYS A 262 31.40 -27.53 12.12
C LYS A 262 31.75 -28.77 11.28
N ASP A 263 32.38 -29.77 11.89
CA ASP A 263 32.81 -30.99 11.21
C ASP A 263 31.72 -32.08 11.17
N LYS A 264 30.53 -31.82 11.73
CA LYS A 264 29.41 -32.79 11.84
C LYS A 264 28.07 -32.24 11.38
N LEU A 265 28.07 -31.29 10.44
CA LEU A 265 26.85 -30.69 9.89
C LEU A 265 25.94 -31.72 9.19
N ASP A 266 26.51 -32.85 8.74
CA ASP A 266 25.77 -33.93 8.10
C ASP A 266 24.95 -34.79 9.07
N GLU A 267 25.24 -34.72 10.38
CA GLU A 267 24.55 -35.47 11.43
C GLU A 267 23.39 -34.68 12.07
N LEU A 268 23.15 -33.45 11.61
CA LEU A 268 22.08 -32.59 12.13
C LEU A 268 20.69 -33.17 11.87
N GLY A 269 19.78 -32.96 12.82
CA GLY A 269 18.36 -33.22 12.62
C GLY A 269 17.76 -32.30 11.54
N ASP A 270 16.67 -32.74 10.92
CA ASP A 270 16.05 -32.04 9.79
C ASP A 270 15.67 -30.59 10.11
N GLU A 271 15.18 -30.32 11.33
CA GLU A 271 14.81 -28.97 11.80
C GLU A 271 16.03 -28.03 11.91
N ASP A 272 17.09 -28.49 12.57
CA ASP A 272 18.33 -27.74 12.76
C ASP A 272 19.04 -27.48 11.43
N ARG A 273 19.05 -28.50 10.55
CA ARG A 273 19.56 -28.38 9.17
C ARG A 273 18.81 -27.31 8.39
N THR A 274 17.48 -27.33 8.46
CA THR A 274 16.62 -26.35 7.76
C THR A 274 16.86 -24.94 8.28
N ARG A 275 16.99 -24.76 9.59
CA ARG A 275 17.30 -23.46 10.21
C ARG A 275 18.62 -22.90 9.73
N LEU A 276 19.70 -23.69 9.76
CA LEU A 276 21.00 -23.24 9.26
C LEU A 276 20.96 -22.92 7.76
N LEU A 277 20.26 -23.74 6.97
CA LEU A 277 20.12 -23.51 5.53
C LEU A 277 19.29 -22.27 5.18
N SER A 278 18.39 -21.84 6.08
CA SER A 278 17.54 -20.66 5.88
C SER A 278 18.32 -19.34 5.95
N LEU A 279 19.37 -19.27 6.77
CA LEU A 279 20.08 -18.01 7.04
C LEU A 279 20.82 -17.44 5.81
N PRO A 280 21.61 -18.23 5.04
CA PRO A 280 22.32 -17.71 3.88
C PRO A 280 21.42 -17.06 2.83
N PHE A 281 20.16 -17.50 2.69
CA PHE A 281 19.21 -16.92 1.72
C PHE A 281 18.98 -15.42 1.93
N LYS A 282 19.06 -14.94 3.17
CA LYS A 282 18.87 -13.53 3.54
C LYS A 282 20.15 -12.69 3.41
N LEU A 283 21.29 -13.34 3.15
CA LEU A 283 22.58 -12.68 3.13
C LEU A 283 22.74 -11.82 1.86
N ILE A 284 22.94 -10.52 2.06
CA ILE A 284 23.35 -9.56 1.03
C ILE A 284 24.85 -9.23 1.24
N PRO A 285 25.76 -9.66 0.36
CA PRO A 285 27.20 -9.46 0.53
C PRO A 285 27.63 -8.01 0.76
N ALA A 286 27.13 -7.07 -0.04
CA ALA A 286 27.53 -5.66 0.03
C ALA A 286 27.04 -4.95 1.32
N ARG A 287 25.90 -5.40 1.87
CA ARG A 287 25.31 -4.86 3.11
C ARG A 287 25.97 -5.44 4.35
N HIS A 288 26.11 -6.76 4.42
CA HIS A 288 26.54 -7.44 5.65
C HIS A 288 28.07 -7.58 5.76
N ARG A 289 28.79 -7.60 4.62
CA ARG A 289 30.27 -7.59 4.55
C ARG A 289 30.97 -8.66 5.39
N LEU A 290 30.36 -9.84 5.51
CA LEU A 290 30.87 -10.96 6.32
C LEU A 290 31.90 -11.83 5.59
N GLY A 291 32.05 -11.66 4.27
CA GLY A 291 33.03 -12.40 3.47
C GLY A 291 32.75 -13.91 3.33
N LEU A 292 31.50 -14.34 3.56
CA LEU A 292 31.10 -15.75 3.59
C LEU A 292 30.69 -16.31 2.22
N ILE A 293 30.45 -15.44 1.23
CA ILE A 293 30.11 -15.82 -0.14
C ILE A 293 31.30 -15.43 -1.03
N ASP A 294 32.20 -16.37 -1.29
CA ASP A 294 33.36 -16.19 -2.15
C ASP A 294 33.03 -16.42 -3.64
N GLU A 295 34.00 -16.20 -4.53
CA GLU A 295 33.81 -16.36 -5.98
C GLU A 295 33.40 -17.79 -6.39
N ALA A 296 33.88 -18.81 -5.65
CA ALA A 296 33.54 -20.20 -5.92
C ALA A 296 32.07 -20.49 -5.59
N MET A 297 31.60 -20.03 -4.43
CA MET A 297 30.20 -20.13 -4.03
C MET A 297 29.29 -19.32 -4.97
N GLN A 298 29.71 -18.11 -5.40
CA GLN A 298 28.97 -17.32 -6.39
C GLN A 298 28.78 -18.10 -7.70
N ALA A 299 29.83 -18.74 -8.21
CA ALA A 299 29.74 -19.55 -9.43
C ALA A 299 28.75 -20.73 -9.27
N LYS A 300 28.76 -21.41 -8.11
CA LYS A 300 27.79 -22.46 -7.81
C LYS A 300 26.36 -21.93 -7.70
N ILE A 301 26.14 -20.75 -7.11
CA ILE A 301 24.83 -20.10 -7.03
C ILE A 301 24.31 -19.73 -8.43
N LEU A 302 25.20 -19.28 -9.33
CA LEU A 302 24.84 -19.00 -10.72
C LEU A 302 24.47 -20.28 -11.49
N GLU A 303 25.14 -21.41 -11.22
CA GLU A 303 24.73 -22.70 -11.76
C GLU A 303 23.39 -23.16 -11.18
N ALA A 304 23.17 -22.98 -9.88
CA ALA A 304 21.88 -23.24 -9.25
C ALA A 304 20.76 -22.39 -9.84
N ARG A 305 21.00 -21.10 -10.13
CA ARG A 305 20.07 -20.22 -10.86
C ARG A 305 19.72 -20.79 -12.23
N ARG A 306 20.71 -21.29 -12.97
CA ARG A 306 20.49 -21.90 -14.29
C ARG A 306 19.58 -23.13 -14.17
N ILE A 307 19.89 -24.03 -13.24
CA ILE A 307 19.09 -25.23 -12.96
C ILE A 307 17.67 -24.87 -12.50
N PHE A 308 17.53 -23.86 -11.62
CA PHE A 308 16.23 -23.36 -11.15
C PHE A 308 15.32 -22.91 -12.29
N GLN A 309 15.89 -22.33 -13.34
CA GLN A 309 15.09 -21.81 -14.46
C GLN A 309 14.82 -22.87 -15.53
N GLU A 310 15.75 -23.79 -15.78
CA GLU A 310 15.60 -24.84 -16.78
C GLU A 310 14.71 -26.00 -16.31
N ASP A 311 14.85 -26.39 -15.05
CA ASP A 311 14.14 -27.54 -14.48
C ASP A 311 12.84 -27.14 -13.76
N LEU A 312 12.36 -25.89 -13.91
CA LEU A 312 11.19 -25.39 -13.20
C LEU A 312 9.93 -26.19 -13.58
N PRO A 313 9.29 -26.91 -12.63
CA PRO A 313 8.11 -27.72 -12.93
C PRO A 313 6.95 -26.86 -13.45
N GLU A 314 6.16 -27.39 -14.38
CA GLU A 314 5.01 -26.68 -14.99
C GLU A 314 4.04 -26.12 -13.95
N GLU A 315 3.83 -26.85 -12.85
CA GLU A 315 2.98 -26.46 -11.73
C GLU A 315 3.49 -25.22 -10.97
N LEU A 316 4.80 -24.96 -10.99
CA LEU A 316 5.46 -23.85 -10.29
C LEU A 316 5.82 -22.68 -11.21
N GLN A 317 5.60 -22.80 -12.52
CA GLN A 317 5.92 -21.72 -13.48
C GLN A 317 5.18 -20.42 -13.19
N ASN A 318 3.94 -20.50 -12.70
CA ASN A 318 3.14 -19.32 -12.33
C ASN A 318 3.42 -18.82 -10.89
N SER A 319 4.35 -19.47 -10.18
CA SER A 319 4.75 -19.08 -8.82
C SER A 319 5.96 -18.16 -8.80
N VAL A 320 6.53 -17.81 -9.95
CA VAL A 320 7.65 -16.88 -10.07
C VAL A 320 7.59 -16.14 -11.40
N GLU A 321 7.71 -14.82 -11.34
CA GLU A 321 7.90 -13.96 -12.51
C GLU A 321 9.40 -13.68 -12.67
N LEU A 322 10.05 -14.41 -13.58
CA LEU A 322 11.49 -14.30 -13.81
C LEU A 322 11.88 -12.90 -14.34
N PHE A 323 13.09 -12.46 -14.01
CA PHE A 323 13.61 -11.20 -14.54
C PHE A 323 13.95 -11.33 -16.03
N ASP A 324 13.35 -10.47 -16.83
CA ASP A 324 13.56 -10.35 -18.27
C ASP A 324 13.58 -8.85 -18.61
N GLU A 325 14.69 -8.37 -19.16
CA GLU A 325 14.91 -6.96 -19.51
C GLU A 325 13.83 -6.44 -20.46
N THR A 326 13.27 -7.30 -21.31
CA THR A 326 12.32 -6.94 -22.36
C THR A 326 10.85 -7.10 -21.96
N LYS A 327 10.57 -7.68 -20.79
CA LYS A 327 9.20 -7.94 -20.31
C LYS A 327 8.91 -7.19 -19.01
N TYR A 328 7.66 -6.76 -18.91
CA TYR A 328 7.15 -6.18 -17.68
C TYR A 328 6.89 -7.29 -16.66
N ASN A 329 7.32 -7.08 -15.42
CA ASN A 329 7.17 -8.05 -14.34
C ASN A 329 6.02 -7.60 -13.43
N SER A 330 4.91 -8.34 -13.47
CA SER A 330 3.67 -8.00 -12.76
C SER A 330 3.78 -8.11 -11.23
N ALA A 331 4.74 -8.91 -10.75
CA ALA A 331 5.02 -9.12 -9.34
C ALA A 331 6.03 -8.10 -8.77
N ALA A 332 6.70 -7.31 -9.63
CA ALA A 332 7.61 -6.24 -9.20
C ALA A 332 6.86 -4.91 -9.04
N THR A 333 7.45 -4.03 -8.23
CA THR A 333 6.97 -2.65 -8.13
C THR A 333 7.21 -1.88 -9.44
N LEU A 334 6.53 -0.75 -9.65
CA LEU A 334 6.83 0.15 -10.76
C LEU A 334 8.28 0.64 -10.71
N GLN A 335 8.79 0.93 -9.50
CA GLN A 335 10.16 1.33 -9.30
C GLN A 335 11.15 0.25 -9.73
N ASP A 336 10.94 -1.00 -9.31
CA ASP A 336 11.83 -2.11 -9.68
C ASP A 336 11.75 -2.43 -11.17
N ASN A 337 10.56 -2.29 -11.77
CA ASN A 337 10.41 -2.42 -13.21
C ASN A 337 11.17 -1.34 -13.99
N ILE A 338 11.24 -0.09 -13.50
CA ILE A 338 11.98 0.99 -14.17
C ILE A 338 13.48 0.87 -13.90
N LEU A 339 13.87 0.60 -12.65
CA LEU A 339 15.27 0.55 -12.22
C LEU A 339 15.99 -0.68 -12.78
N PHE A 340 15.33 -1.85 -12.76
CA PHE A 340 15.85 -3.14 -13.19
C PHE A 340 17.25 -3.47 -12.63
N GLY A 341 17.41 -3.30 -11.32
CA GLY A 341 18.65 -3.53 -10.60
C GLY A 341 18.51 -3.25 -9.11
N LYS A 342 19.62 -3.36 -8.37
CA LYS A 342 19.69 -3.05 -6.93
C LYS A 342 20.50 -1.81 -6.68
N LEU A 343 20.05 -0.97 -5.73
CA LEU A 343 20.83 0.16 -5.24
C LEU A 343 22.09 -0.33 -4.55
N ALA A 344 23.23 0.31 -4.86
CA ALA A 344 24.50 -0.02 -4.27
C ALA A 344 24.57 0.37 -2.78
N TYR A 345 24.92 -0.58 -1.91
CA TYR A 345 25.13 -0.31 -0.50
C TYR A 345 26.41 0.52 -0.26
N GLY A 346 26.33 1.48 0.67
CA GLY A 346 27.48 2.28 1.08
C GLY A 346 27.77 3.50 0.20
N GLN A 347 26.93 3.78 -0.80
CA GLN A 347 26.99 5.00 -1.59
C GLN A 347 26.09 6.09 -0.99
N ALA A 348 26.70 7.17 -0.50
CA ALA A 348 25.95 8.30 0.00
C ALA A 348 25.11 8.94 -1.14
N GLN A 349 23.89 9.36 -0.82
CA GLN A 349 22.96 10.00 -1.76
C GLN A 349 22.49 9.11 -2.93
N ALA A 350 22.78 7.80 -2.95
CA ALA A 350 22.31 6.91 -4.01
C ALA A 350 20.77 6.95 -4.14
N THR A 351 20.06 6.84 -3.03
CA THR A 351 18.59 6.89 -3.01
C THR A 351 18.03 8.20 -3.56
N GLU A 352 18.62 9.34 -3.19
CA GLU A 352 18.15 10.67 -3.61
C GLU A 352 18.39 10.87 -5.12
N LYS A 353 19.62 10.65 -5.59
CA LYS A 353 19.99 10.82 -7.01
C LYS A 353 19.23 9.86 -7.92
N ILE A 354 19.04 8.61 -7.49
CA ILE A 354 18.28 7.63 -8.27
C ILE A 354 16.79 7.96 -8.23
N GLY A 355 16.26 8.46 -7.10
CA GLY A 355 14.88 8.94 -7.01
C GLY A 355 14.59 10.08 -8.01
N GLU A 356 15.48 11.08 -8.06
CA GLU A 356 15.40 12.19 -9.03
C GLU A 356 15.45 11.67 -10.47
N LEU A 357 16.41 10.78 -10.78
CA LEU A 357 16.56 10.21 -12.11
C LEU A 357 15.34 9.37 -12.54
N VAL A 358 14.77 8.59 -11.62
CA VAL A 358 13.54 7.84 -11.87
C VAL A 358 12.38 8.79 -12.14
N SER A 359 12.25 9.87 -11.37
CA SER A 359 11.22 10.89 -11.63
C SER A 359 11.39 11.54 -13.01
N GLU A 360 12.62 11.90 -13.40
CA GLU A 360 12.91 12.46 -14.73
C GLU A 360 12.45 11.50 -15.84
N VAL A 361 12.81 10.23 -15.73
CA VAL A 361 12.45 9.21 -16.72
C VAL A 361 10.93 8.99 -16.77
N VAL A 362 10.26 8.95 -15.61
CA VAL A 362 8.79 8.85 -15.51
C VAL A 362 8.11 10.02 -16.21
N ASP A 363 8.60 11.24 -16.01
CA ASP A 363 8.03 12.45 -16.60
C ASP A 363 8.25 12.46 -18.12
N VAL A 364 9.44 12.11 -18.61
CA VAL A 364 9.74 12.01 -20.06
C VAL A 364 8.86 10.97 -20.76
N GLN A 365 8.52 9.87 -20.10
CA GLN A 365 7.66 8.83 -20.65
C GLN A 365 6.15 9.09 -20.44
N ASN A 366 5.77 10.26 -19.88
CA ASN A 366 4.39 10.60 -19.55
C ASN A 366 3.71 9.54 -18.67
N LEU A 367 4.44 9.01 -17.69
CA LEU A 367 3.98 7.98 -16.76
C LEU A 367 3.47 8.55 -15.44
N ARG A 368 3.68 9.85 -15.16
CA ARG A 368 3.36 10.47 -13.87
C ARG A 368 1.91 10.22 -13.45
N VAL A 369 0.95 10.42 -14.35
CA VAL A 369 -0.48 10.17 -14.08
C VAL A 369 -0.74 8.69 -13.77
N THR A 370 -0.17 7.78 -14.55
CA THR A 370 -0.30 6.32 -14.33
C THR A 370 0.27 5.91 -12.97
N VAL A 371 1.45 6.43 -12.59
CA VAL A 371 2.04 6.16 -11.27
C VAL A 371 1.10 6.67 -10.17
N MET A 372 0.57 7.88 -10.32
CA MET A 372 -0.37 8.44 -9.35
C MET A 372 -1.65 7.60 -9.24
N GLU A 373 -2.22 7.12 -10.35
CA GLU A 373 -3.38 6.22 -10.37
C GLU A 373 -3.12 4.91 -9.61
N VAL A 374 -1.95 4.31 -9.81
CA VAL A 374 -1.52 3.15 -9.02
C VAL A 374 -1.43 3.51 -7.53
N GLY A 375 -0.91 4.70 -7.22
CA GLY A 375 -0.84 5.23 -5.86
C GLY A 375 -2.20 5.42 -5.19
N LEU A 376 -3.24 5.81 -5.93
CA LEU A 376 -4.62 5.94 -5.43
C LEU A 376 -5.21 4.60 -4.96
N ASN A 377 -4.70 3.49 -5.48
CA ASN A 377 -5.09 2.12 -5.11
C ASN A 377 -4.37 1.59 -3.86
N TYR A 378 -3.47 2.38 -3.26
CA TYR A 378 -2.76 2.00 -2.05
C TYR A 378 -3.72 1.57 -0.93
N GLN A 379 -3.41 0.42 -0.32
CA GLN A 379 -4.17 -0.13 0.79
C GLN A 379 -3.84 0.61 2.08
N ALA A 380 -4.59 1.68 2.36
CA ALA A 380 -4.43 2.51 3.56
C ALA A 380 -4.75 1.79 4.90
N GLY A 381 -5.29 0.57 4.85
CA GLY A 381 -5.71 -0.18 6.04
C GLY A 381 -7.02 0.32 6.64
N ILE A 382 -7.55 -0.43 7.61
CA ILE A 382 -8.78 -0.05 8.33
C ILE A 382 -8.55 1.29 9.02
N ALA A 383 -9.46 2.25 8.79
CA ALA A 383 -9.37 3.62 9.31
C ALA A 383 -8.05 4.36 8.97
N GLY A 384 -7.34 3.96 7.90
CA GLY A 384 -6.07 4.59 7.55
C GLY A 384 -4.90 4.19 8.46
N SER A 385 -4.94 3.00 9.07
CA SER A 385 -3.90 2.52 10.00
C SER A 385 -2.50 2.40 9.40
N ARG A 386 -2.39 2.33 8.07
CA ARG A 386 -1.11 2.29 7.34
C ARG A 386 -0.61 3.67 6.88
N LEU A 387 -1.36 4.74 7.17
CA LEU A 387 -0.97 6.12 6.88
C LEU A 387 -0.41 6.76 8.15
N SER A 388 0.54 7.68 8.01
CA SER A 388 0.98 8.53 9.11
C SER A 388 -0.14 9.49 9.56
N ALA A 389 -0.02 10.09 10.75
CA ALA A 389 -0.98 11.09 11.22
C ALA A 389 -1.10 12.26 10.22
N THR A 390 0.04 12.77 9.75
CA THR A 390 0.16 13.80 8.71
C THR A 390 -0.56 13.39 7.43
N GLN A 391 -0.33 12.17 6.93
CA GLN A 391 -0.97 11.67 5.71
C GLN A 391 -2.48 11.50 5.86
N ARG A 392 -2.97 11.04 7.02
CA ARG A 392 -4.42 10.98 7.30
C ARG A 392 -5.06 12.36 7.28
N GLN A 393 -4.37 13.36 7.81
CA GLN A 393 -4.87 14.74 7.83
C GLN A 393 -4.92 15.35 6.43
N LYS A 394 -3.85 15.20 5.63
CA LYS A 394 -3.86 15.61 4.22
C LYS A 394 -4.98 14.91 3.44
N LEU A 395 -5.16 13.61 3.66
CA LEU A 395 -6.27 12.85 3.04
C LEU A 395 -7.65 13.37 3.47
N ALA A 396 -7.82 13.78 4.73
CA ALA A 396 -9.07 14.37 5.22
C ALA A 396 -9.36 15.70 4.52
N ILE A 397 -8.35 16.56 4.34
CA ILE A 397 -8.44 17.81 3.58
C ILE A 397 -8.79 17.52 2.12
N ALA A 398 -8.07 16.62 1.45
CA ALA A 398 -8.34 16.22 0.07
C ALA A 398 -9.78 15.76 -0.11
N ARG A 399 -10.32 14.98 0.83
CA ARG A 399 -11.72 14.53 0.81
C ARG A 399 -12.73 15.66 1.00
N ALA A 400 -12.40 16.67 1.80
CA ALA A 400 -13.25 17.85 1.97
C ALA A 400 -13.28 18.70 0.71
N VAL A 401 -12.11 18.91 0.09
CA VAL A 401 -11.94 19.63 -1.19
C VAL A 401 -12.68 18.93 -2.32
N MET A 402 -12.56 17.59 -2.41
CA MET A 402 -13.17 16.79 -3.48
C MET A 402 -14.70 16.92 -3.54
N LYS A 403 -15.36 17.24 -2.43
CA LYS A 403 -16.82 17.47 -2.37
C LYS A 403 -17.28 18.81 -2.94
N ARG A 404 -16.33 19.73 -3.20
CA ARG A 404 -16.55 21.09 -3.71
C ARG A 404 -17.70 21.85 -3.00
N PRO A 405 -17.82 21.85 -1.66
CA PRO A 405 -18.93 22.49 -0.96
C PRO A 405 -18.99 24.01 -1.19
N ASP A 406 -20.15 24.64 -1.02
CA ASP A 406 -20.28 26.10 -1.08
C ASP A 406 -19.63 26.82 0.11
N VAL A 407 -19.53 26.12 1.24
CA VAL A 407 -18.82 26.57 2.45
C VAL A 407 -17.95 25.44 2.97
N ILE A 408 -16.66 25.70 3.16
CA ILE A 408 -15.71 24.79 3.80
C ILE A 408 -15.26 25.38 5.14
N ILE A 409 -15.28 24.54 6.19
CA ILE A 409 -14.86 24.91 7.54
C ILE A 409 -13.65 24.05 7.91
N LEU A 410 -12.51 24.71 8.15
CA LEU A 410 -11.26 24.07 8.54
C LEU A 410 -10.93 24.49 9.98
N SER A 411 -11.02 23.55 10.90
CA SER A 411 -10.62 23.75 12.30
C SER A 411 -9.38 22.95 12.58
N GLU A 412 -8.29 23.63 12.94
CA GLU A 412 -7.02 23.00 13.30
C GLU A 412 -6.46 22.05 12.23
N ALA A 413 -6.89 22.21 10.97
CA ALA A 413 -6.76 21.19 9.95
C ALA A 413 -5.32 20.96 9.49
N THR A 414 -4.41 21.89 9.77
CA THR A 414 -3.02 21.84 9.32
C THR A 414 -2.01 21.85 10.49
N THR A 415 -2.48 21.83 11.74
CA THR A 415 -1.66 21.84 12.98
C THR A 415 -0.44 20.91 12.94
N ILE A 416 -0.67 19.66 12.54
CA ILE A 416 0.33 18.59 12.60
C ILE A 416 1.28 18.58 11.40
N LEU A 417 1.14 19.53 10.48
CA LEU A 417 1.95 19.65 9.28
C LEU A 417 3.07 20.66 9.49
N GLU A 418 4.15 20.54 8.72
CA GLU A 418 5.22 21.53 8.72
C GLU A 418 4.77 22.87 8.13
N SER A 419 5.33 23.98 8.60
CA SER A 419 4.90 25.34 8.23
C SER A 419 4.85 25.60 6.71
N SER A 420 5.75 24.99 5.94
CA SER A 420 5.76 25.12 4.49
C SER A 420 4.55 24.43 3.84
N SER A 421 4.15 23.26 4.35
CA SER A 421 2.97 22.51 3.90
C SER A 421 1.68 23.21 4.33
N GLN A 422 1.64 23.75 5.57
CA GLN A 422 0.52 24.56 6.05
C GLN A 422 0.22 25.73 5.10
N ALA A 423 1.25 26.50 4.72
CA ALA A 423 1.11 27.64 3.83
C ALA A 423 0.68 27.24 2.40
N ARG A 424 1.25 26.14 1.85
CA ARG A 424 0.84 25.63 0.53
C ARG A 424 -0.63 25.23 0.52
N ILE A 425 -1.06 24.40 1.48
CA ILE A 425 -2.44 23.93 1.57
C ILE A 425 -3.40 25.11 1.74
N LEU A 426 -3.07 26.06 2.62
CA LEU A 426 -3.88 27.27 2.83
C LEU A 426 -4.11 28.01 1.50
N ASN A 427 -3.04 28.28 0.75
CA ASN A 427 -3.14 28.98 -0.53
C ASN A 427 -3.95 28.19 -1.56
N ASN A 428 -3.65 26.89 -1.69
CA ASN A 428 -4.33 26.03 -2.66
C ASN A 428 -5.84 25.93 -2.37
N VAL A 429 -6.23 25.85 -1.09
CA VAL A 429 -7.65 25.82 -0.69
C VAL A 429 -8.32 27.17 -0.95
N LEU A 430 -7.68 28.29 -0.63
CA LEU A 430 -8.25 29.61 -0.90
C LEU A 430 -8.42 29.86 -2.40
N GLU A 431 -7.49 29.38 -3.23
CA GLU A 431 -7.59 29.46 -4.69
C GLU A 431 -8.72 28.58 -5.24
N GLU A 432 -8.79 27.31 -4.82
CA GLU A 432 -9.84 26.38 -5.29
C GLU A 432 -11.25 26.84 -4.91
N PHE A 433 -11.38 27.46 -3.74
CA PHE A 433 -12.65 27.97 -3.21
C PHE A 433 -12.85 29.47 -3.47
N SER A 434 -12.16 30.03 -4.46
CA SER A 434 -12.41 31.41 -4.89
C SER A 434 -13.88 31.60 -5.30
N GLY A 435 -14.54 32.59 -4.70
CA GLY A 435 -15.97 32.84 -4.87
C GLY A 435 -16.89 31.98 -3.98
N LYS A 436 -16.33 31.14 -3.10
CA LYS A 436 -17.05 30.32 -2.11
C LYS A 436 -16.69 30.73 -0.68
N GLY A 437 -17.42 30.20 0.30
CA GLY A 437 -17.17 30.47 1.72
C GLY A 437 -16.03 29.61 2.28
N VAL A 438 -14.99 30.23 2.82
CA VAL A 438 -13.94 29.55 3.58
C VAL A 438 -13.92 30.10 5.00
N VAL A 439 -14.15 29.24 5.99
CA VAL A 439 -13.99 29.56 7.41
C VAL A 439 -12.82 28.76 7.95
N TRP A 440 -11.78 29.43 8.43
CA TRP A 440 -10.56 28.77 8.88
C TRP A 440 -10.17 29.23 10.29
N SER A 441 -9.99 28.28 11.21
CA SER A 441 -9.35 28.54 12.51
C SER A 441 -7.83 28.45 12.38
N LEU A 442 -7.18 29.61 12.35
CA LEU A 442 -5.76 29.74 12.04
C LEU A 442 -4.86 29.44 13.25
N HIS A 443 -3.67 28.88 12.98
CA HIS A 443 -2.62 28.70 13.99
C HIS A 443 -1.68 29.88 14.10
N ARG A 444 -1.53 30.61 12.99
CA ARG A 444 -0.64 31.75 12.85
C ARG A 444 -1.50 32.97 12.59
N ALA A 445 -1.37 33.99 13.41
CA ALA A 445 -2.13 35.22 13.26
C ALA A 445 -1.77 35.93 11.94
N SER A 446 -0.51 35.80 11.50
CA SER A 446 -0.02 36.34 10.24
C SER A 446 -0.76 35.82 9.00
N ASP A 447 -1.29 34.60 9.04
CA ASP A 447 -2.06 34.02 7.92
C ASP A 447 -3.43 34.70 7.73
N ALA A 448 -3.91 35.48 8.71
CA ALA A 448 -5.20 36.17 8.64
C ALA A 448 -5.23 37.26 7.57
N GLU A 449 -4.08 37.77 7.11
CA GLU A 449 -3.97 38.73 6.01
C GLU A 449 -4.56 38.18 4.70
N ARG A 450 -4.64 36.85 4.56
CA ARG A 450 -5.21 36.18 3.37
C ARG A 450 -6.74 36.15 3.36
N PHE A 451 -7.38 36.54 4.46
CA PHE A 451 -8.83 36.43 4.63
C PHE A 451 -9.48 37.81 4.51
N ALA A 452 -10.64 37.84 3.86
CA ALA A 452 -11.42 39.07 3.72
C ALA A 452 -12.03 39.56 5.04
N HIS A 453 -12.14 38.67 6.04
CA HIS A 453 -12.79 38.97 7.31
C HIS A 453 -12.19 38.13 8.45
N ILE A 454 -11.96 38.76 9.59
CA ILE A 454 -11.25 38.20 10.74
C ILE A 454 -12.11 38.33 11.99
N LEU A 455 -12.27 37.23 12.71
CA LEU A 455 -12.93 37.18 14.00
C LEU A 455 -11.92 36.80 15.08
N VAL A 456 -11.69 37.69 16.03
CA VAL A 456 -10.76 37.45 17.14
C VAL A 456 -11.55 37.00 18.35
N MET A 457 -11.18 35.84 18.90
CA MET A 457 -11.85 35.26 20.06
C MET A 457 -10.99 35.34 21.32
N LYS A 458 -11.58 35.78 22.43
CA LYS A 458 -10.97 35.76 23.77
C LYS A 458 -11.99 35.27 24.78
N ASN A 459 -11.65 34.25 25.56
CA ASN A 459 -12.52 33.66 26.58
C ASN A 459 -13.92 33.26 26.06
N GLY A 460 -13.99 32.66 24.86
CA GLY A 460 -15.24 32.19 24.26
C GLY A 460 -16.15 33.29 23.70
N ARG A 461 -15.65 34.53 23.57
CA ARG A 461 -16.40 35.66 22.97
C ARG A 461 -15.60 36.27 21.83
N VAL A 462 -16.31 36.73 20.79
CA VAL A 462 -15.72 37.56 19.73
C VAL A 462 -15.44 38.94 20.33
N VAL A 463 -14.17 39.34 20.37
CA VAL A 463 -13.72 40.63 20.90
C VAL A 463 -13.42 41.63 19.80
N GLU A 464 -13.03 41.16 18.62
CA GLU A 464 -12.77 41.99 17.44
C GLU A 464 -13.32 41.30 16.20
N ASN A 465 -13.79 42.10 15.25
CA ASN A 465 -14.47 41.68 14.03
C ASN A 465 -14.24 42.78 12.98
N GLY A 466 -13.60 42.43 11.87
CA GLY A 466 -13.28 43.38 10.81
C GLY A 466 -12.37 42.77 9.74
N ASP A 467 -11.93 43.59 8.80
CA ASP A 467 -10.83 43.24 7.90
C ASP A 467 -9.46 43.31 8.62
N PHE A 468 -8.38 42.91 7.95
CA PHE A 468 -7.04 42.90 8.52
C PHE A 468 -6.57 44.26 9.04
N ALA A 469 -6.89 45.36 8.36
CA ALA A 469 -6.48 46.70 8.79
C ALA A 469 -7.30 47.18 9.99
N GLU A 470 -8.58 46.81 10.05
CA GLU A 470 -9.48 47.15 11.16
C GLU A 470 -9.11 46.42 12.46
N VAL A 471 -8.69 45.15 12.37
CA VAL A 471 -8.28 44.38 13.57
C VAL A 471 -6.81 44.59 13.92
N ASN A 472 -5.93 44.95 12.98
CA ASN A 472 -4.50 45.18 13.24
C ASN A 472 -4.20 46.63 13.68
N MET A 473 -4.76 47.03 14.82
CA MET A 473 -4.54 48.35 15.42
C MET A 473 -3.64 48.27 16.66
N ASP A 474 -2.96 49.38 16.98
CA ASP A 474 -2.21 49.49 18.24
C ASP A 474 -3.09 49.18 19.45
N GLY A 475 -2.68 48.21 20.26
CA GLY A 475 -3.42 47.77 21.46
C GLY A 475 -4.60 46.84 21.21
N SER A 476 -4.83 46.41 19.97
CA SER A 476 -5.81 45.36 19.64
C SER A 476 -5.38 43.97 20.15
N ALA A 477 -6.36 43.11 20.42
CA ALA A 477 -6.14 41.71 20.74
C ALA A 477 -5.52 40.95 19.57
N PHE A 478 -5.88 41.28 18.32
CA PHE A 478 -5.23 40.71 17.15
C PHE A 478 -3.75 41.07 17.05
N LYS A 479 -3.39 42.34 17.28
CA LYS A 479 -1.98 42.75 17.26
C LYS A 479 -1.17 42.08 18.38
N GLU A 480 -1.76 41.90 19.56
CA GLU A 480 -1.16 41.10 20.63
C GLU A 480 -0.89 39.65 20.16
N LEU A 481 -1.78 39.03 19.37
CA LEU A 481 -1.53 37.70 18.80
C LEU A 481 -0.41 37.71 17.75
N LEU A 482 -0.35 38.73 16.88
CA LEU A 482 0.71 38.88 15.88
C LEU A 482 2.09 39.08 16.50
N GLU A 483 2.18 39.83 17.60
CA GLU A 483 3.45 40.11 18.29
C GLU A 483 3.97 38.90 19.11
N ASN A 484 3.08 37.96 19.44
CA ASN A 484 3.40 36.76 20.23
C ASN A 484 3.59 35.48 19.38
N GLU A 485 3.38 35.57 18.06
CA GLU A 485 3.70 34.51 17.10
C GLU A 485 5.22 34.41 16.89
#